data_AF-A0A2M7Y7I9-F1
#
_entry.id   AF-A0A2M7Y7I9-F1
#
_cell.length_a   1.000
_cell.length_b   1.000
_cell.length_c   1.000
_cell.angle_alpha   90.00
_cell.angle_beta   90.00
_cell.angle_gamma   90.00
#
_symmetry.space_group_name_H-M   'P 1'
#
loop_
_entity.id
_entity.type
_entity.pdbx_description
1 polymer ?
#
loop_
_entity_poly.entity_id
_entity_poly.type
_entity_poly.pdbx_seq_one_letter_code
_entity_poly.pdbx_strand_id
1 'polypeptide(L)'
;MSGLEDGQAALAALAAGGKAALARALARIETRPDAPETAALLDAAWGAPRGQALGLTGPPGVGKSTLTDALIRAFRARGLRVAVIAVDPSSRRSGGALLGDRTRLTTDPEDGDVFVRSMAARDRLGGLADAAWPALVLMRALYDVVIVETVGVGQSETEIEDVADTVVFCAQPGAGDALQFMKAGVVEIPHLALVTKADMGASARRAVADLKGALSLAAPGAEAVPVLSCSAATGEGMGDLVEALLARGAALAQDGLQDGGKGCAQGGGLSARRVAQARAWLRRSVTAAYGAEGFARLAPFLAEMNGARAPFRVAAAAKARA
;
A
#
# COMPACT_ATOMS: atom_id res chain seq x y z
N MET A 1 -20.15 -18.36 15.22
CA MET A 1 -19.51 -19.56 14.65
C MET A 1 -19.89 -19.74 13.18
N SER A 2 -21.18 -19.70 12.81
CA SER A 2 -21.62 -19.81 11.40
C SER A 2 -20.95 -18.83 10.43
N GLY A 3 -20.82 -17.55 10.80
CA GLY A 3 -20.24 -16.55 9.90
C GLY A 3 -18.76 -16.76 9.53
N LEU A 4 -17.95 -17.37 10.39
CA LEU A 4 -16.54 -17.66 10.06
C LEU A 4 -16.42 -18.86 9.10
N GLU A 5 -17.25 -19.89 9.29
CA GLU A 5 -17.32 -21.04 8.39
C GLU A 5 -17.80 -20.61 6.99
N ASP A 6 -18.81 -19.73 6.93
CA ASP A 6 -19.28 -19.12 5.69
C ASP A 6 -18.17 -18.30 5.00
N GLY A 7 -17.39 -17.54 5.77
CA GLY A 7 -16.24 -16.78 5.26
C GLY A 7 -15.13 -17.67 4.70
N GLN A 8 -14.80 -18.77 5.38
CA GLN A 8 -13.81 -19.75 4.93
C GLN A 8 -14.26 -20.45 3.65
N ALA A 9 -15.54 -20.84 3.56
CA ALA A 9 -16.12 -21.41 2.35
C ALA A 9 -16.09 -20.41 1.18
N ALA A 10 -16.39 -19.14 1.43
CA ALA A 10 -16.30 -18.07 0.44
C ALA A 10 -14.86 -17.86 -0.05
N LEU A 11 -13.88 -17.86 0.86
CA LEU A 11 -12.46 -17.73 0.50
C LEU A 11 -11.99 -18.91 -0.35
N ALA A 12 -12.36 -20.14 0.01
CA ALA A 12 -12.05 -21.34 -0.77
C ALA A 12 -12.68 -21.28 -2.17
N ALA A 13 -13.93 -20.84 -2.28
CA ALA A 13 -14.60 -20.63 -3.57
C ALA A 13 -13.92 -19.56 -4.42
N LEU A 14 -13.42 -18.47 -3.81
CA LEU A 14 -12.63 -17.45 -4.51
C LEU A 14 -11.31 -17.98 -5.04
N ALA A 15 -10.60 -18.81 -4.25
CA ALA A 15 -9.37 -19.44 -4.70
C ALA A 15 -9.56 -20.31 -5.95
N ALA A 16 -10.71 -20.99 -6.06
CA ALA A 16 -11.09 -21.78 -7.23
C ALA A 16 -11.70 -20.94 -8.38
N GLY A 17 -12.30 -19.79 -8.08
CA GLY A 17 -13.07 -18.98 -9.03
C GLY A 17 -12.25 -18.03 -9.92
N GLY A 18 -10.92 -17.98 -9.75
CA GLY A 18 -10.00 -17.19 -10.59
C GLY A 18 -10.22 -15.68 -10.57
N LYS A 19 -9.67 -14.98 -11.59
CA LYS A 19 -9.66 -13.51 -11.65
C LYS A 19 -11.04 -12.87 -11.59
N ALA A 20 -12.03 -13.46 -12.26
CA ALA A 20 -13.38 -12.91 -12.32
C ALA A 20 -14.09 -12.94 -10.95
N ALA A 21 -13.88 -14.02 -10.18
CA ALA A 21 -14.43 -14.13 -8.83
C ALA A 21 -13.79 -13.11 -7.89
N LEU A 22 -12.45 -12.96 -7.94
CA LEU A 22 -11.73 -11.94 -7.19
C LEU A 22 -12.20 -10.51 -7.54
N ALA A 23 -12.34 -10.20 -8.83
CA ALA A 23 -12.82 -8.87 -9.25
C ALA A 23 -14.20 -8.52 -8.68
N ARG A 24 -15.12 -9.49 -8.63
CA ARG A 24 -16.45 -9.32 -8.01
C ARG A 24 -16.35 -9.15 -6.49
N ALA A 25 -15.48 -9.91 -5.82
CA ALA A 25 -15.26 -9.76 -4.39
C ALA A 25 -14.70 -8.38 -4.03
N LEU A 26 -13.74 -7.88 -4.80
CA LEU A 26 -13.18 -6.53 -4.62
C LEU A 26 -14.23 -5.43 -4.86
N ALA A 27 -15.04 -5.58 -5.92
CA ALA A 27 -16.15 -4.65 -6.16
C ALA A 27 -17.17 -4.66 -5.00
N ARG A 28 -17.40 -5.82 -4.39
CA ARG A 28 -18.25 -5.95 -3.21
C ARG A 28 -17.63 -5.27 -1.99
N ILE A 29 -16.33 -5.43 -1.75
CA ILE A 29 -15.61 -4.73 -0.68
C ILE A 29 -15.77 -3.21 -0.83
N GLU A 30 -15.67 -2.69 -2.05
CA GLU A 30 -15.80 -1.25 -2.32
C GLU A 30 -17.23 -0.71 -2.20
N THR A 31 -18.25 -1.53 -2.50
CA THR A 31 -19.66 -1.08 -2.56
C THR A 31 -20.46 -1.42 -1.31
N ARG A 32 -20.07 -2.48 -0.60
CA ARG A 32 -20.73 -2.99 0.62
C ARG A 32 -19.67 -3.41 1.65
N PRO A 33 -18.83 -2.46 2.13
CA PRO A 33 -17.75 -2.76 3.07
C PRO A 33 -18.25 -3.34 4.39
N ASP A 34 -19.39 -2.86 4.89
CA ASP A 34 -19.95 -3.24 6.21
C ASP A 34 -20.93 -4.43 6.15
N ALA A 35 -21.13 -5.03 4.96
CA ALA A 35 -22.03 -6.17 4.86
C ALA A 35 -21.47 -7.38 5.64
N PRO A 36 -22.29 -8.12 6.41
CA PRO A 36 -21.82 -9.24 7.25
C PRO A 36 -20.99 -10.28 6.49
N GLU A 37 -21.37 -10.60 5.25
CA GLU A 37 -20.62 -11.60 4.46
C GLU A 37 -19.36 -11.01 3.81
N THR A 38 -19.22 -9.68 3.74
CA THR A 38 -17.95 -9.02 3.38
C THR A 38 -16.98 -9.11 4.57
N ALA A 39 -17.45 -8.79 5.77
CA ALA A 39 -16.67 -8.89 7.00
C ALA A 39 -16.20 -10.34 7.24
N ALA A 40 -17.12 -11.32 7.14
CA ALA A 40 -16.79 -12.74 7.26
C ALA A 40 -15.70 -13.20 6.29
N LEU A 41 -15.77 -12.78 5.02
CA LEU A 41 -14.75 -13.08 4.02
C LEU A 41 -13.40 -12.47 4.40
N LEU A 42 -13.39 -11.21 4.85
CA LEU A 42 -12.17 -10.50 5.24
C LEU A 42 -11.55 -11.09 6.51
N ASP A 43 -12.36 -11.50 7.49
CA ASP A 43 -11.90 -12.20 8.70
C ASP A 43 -11.26 -13.55 8.35
N ALA A 44 -11.88 -14.31 7.43
CA ALA A 44 -11.30 -15.56 6.93
C ALA A 44 -9.98 -15.32 6.20
N ALA A 45 -9.90 -14.30 5.34
CA ALA A 45 -8.68 -13.93 4.63
C ALA A 45 -7.59 -13.43 5.59
N TRP A 46 -7.96 -12.67 6.63
CA TRP A 46 -7.06 -12.21 7.68
C TRP A 46 -6.45 -13.38 8.47
N GLY A 47 -7.25 -14.40 8.77
CA GLY A 47 -6.80 -15.61 9.48
C GLY A 47 -5.98 -16.58 8.62
N ALA A 48 -5.96 -16.42 7.30
CA ALA A 48 -5.26 -17.29 6.36
C ALA A 48 -4.35 -16.51 5.39
N PRO A 49 -3.41 -15.67 5.88
CA PRO A 49 -2.52 -14.96 4.99
C PRO A 49 -1.54 -15.95 4.34
N ARG A 50 -1.37 -15.83 3.02
CA ARG A 50 -0.48 -16.68 2.23
C ARG A 50 0.79 -15.95 1.82
N GLY A 51 0.62 -14.77 1.23
CA GLY A 51 1.71 -14.00 0.64
C GLY A 51 2.28 -12.89 1.51
N GLN A 52 3.26 -12.21 0.94
CA GLN A 52 3.81 -10.96 1.46
C GLN A 52 3.26 -9.74 0.70
N ALA A 53 3.12 -8.62 1.40
CA ALA A 53 2.78 -7.33 0.81
C ALA A 53 4.02 -6.44 0.63
N LEU A 54 4.26 -6.00 -0.60
CA LEU A 54 5.35 -5.11 -0.98
C LEU A 54 4.79 -3.73 -1.33
N GLY A 55 5.24 -2.69 -0.65
CA GLY A 55 4.86 -1.31 -0.94
C GLY A 55 5.96 -0.60 -1.74
N LEU A 56 5.63 -0.08 -2.92
CA LEU A 56 6.53 0.73 -3.74
C LEU A 56 6.14 2.20 -3.64
N THR A 57 7.06 3.02 -3.14
CA THR A 57 6.86 4.46 -2.98
C THR A 57 8.06 5.24 -3.50
N GLY A 58 7.88 6.52 -3.80
CA GLY A 58 8.92 7.38 -4.35
C GLY A 58 8.36 8.44 -5.31
N PRO A 59 9.20 9.42 -5.71
CA PRO A 59 8.76 10.57 -6.49
C PRO A 59 8.12 10.17 -7.84
N PRO A 60 7.34 11.07 -8.46
CA PRO A 60 6.79 10.83 -9.79
C PRO A 60 7.91 10.67 -10.81
N GLY A 61 7.72 9.82 -11.81
CA GLY A 61 8.69 9.63 -12.88
C GLY A 61 9.94 8.80 -12.52
N VAL A 62 10.07 8.38 -11.25
CA VAL A 62 11.13 7.46 -10.79
C VAL A 62 11.08 6.09 -11.49
N GLY A 63 9.94 5.73 -12.09
CA GLY A 63 9.77 4.47 -12.83
C GLY A 63 9.14 3.35 -12.03
N LYS A 64 8.30 3.67 -11.02
CA LYS A 64 7.61 2.66 -10.19
C LYS A 64 6.79 1.68 -11.03
N SER A 65 5.96 2.14 -11.97
CA SER A 65 5.12 1.25 -12.76
C SER A 65 5.93 0.34 -13.69
N THR A 66 7.02 0.86 -14.27
CA THR A 66 7.97 0.04 -15.05
C THR A 66 8.69 -0.98 -14.17
N LEU A 67 9.02 -0.62 -12.94
CA LEU A 67 9.58 -1.54 -11.96
C LEU A 67 8.56 -2.61 -11.54
N THR A 68 7.30 -2.23 -11.27
CA THR A 68 6.20 -3.16 -10.96
C THR A 68 6.05 -4.20 -12.06
N ASP A 69 6.05 -3.77 -13.32
CA ASP A 69 5.98 -4.65 -14.49
C ASP A 69 7.17 -5.63 -14.57
N ALA A 70 8.39 -5.15 -14.30
CA ALA A 70 9.58 -6.00 -14.22
C ALA A 70 9.55 -6.99 -13.04
N LEU A 71 9.03 -6.57 -11.87
CA LEU A 71 8.86 -7.41 -10.70
C LEU A 71 7.82 -8.51 -10.94
N ILE A 72 6.68 -8.19 -11.58
CA ILE A 72 5.68 -9.20 -11.97
C ILE A 72 6.36 -10.28 -12.79
N ARG A 73 7.05 -9.93 -13.87
CA ARG A 73 7.76 -10.90 -14.72
C ARG A 73 8.76 -11.74 -13.91
N ALA A 74 9.55 -11.10 -13.07
CA ALA A 74 10.60 -11.78 -12.31
C ALA A 74 10.04 -12.74 -11.25
N PHE A 75 8.94 -12.39 -10.57
CA PHE A 75 8.25 -13.28 -9.64
C PHE A 75 7.51 -14.42 -10.38
N ARG A 76 6.87 -14.12 -11.52
CA ARG A 76 6.23 -15.14 -12.37
C ARG A 76 7.24 -16.14 -12.93
N ALA A 77 8.44 -15.70 -13.29
CA ALA A 77 9.53 -16.60 -13.69
C ALA A 77 9.96 -17.58 -12.58
N ARG A 78 9.61 -17.30 -11.32
CA ARG A 78 9.78 -18.20 -10.16
C ARG A 78 8.53 -19.01 -9.82
N GLY A 79 7.48 -18.94 -10.64
CA GLY A 79 6.21 -19.64 -10.42
C GLY A 79 5.32 -19.01 -9.34
N LEU A 80 5.64 -17.81 -8.83
CA LEU A 80 4.87 -17.16 -7.77
C LEU A 80 3.65 -16.43 -8.33
N ARG A 81 2.50 -16.52 -7.67
CA ARG A 81 1.28 -15.77 -8.02
C ARG A 81 1.41 -14.32 -7.55
N VAL A 82 1.15 -13.35 -8.43
CA VAL A 82 1.35 -11.93 -8.16
C VAL A 82 0.05 -11.14 -8.29
N ALA A 83 -0.29 -10.37 -7.25
CA ALA A 83 -1.35 -9.37 -7.34
C ALA A 83 -0.75 -7.96 -7.23
N VAL A 84 -1.41 -6.98 -7.85
CA VAL A 84 -1.02 -5.57 -7.83
C VAL A 84 -2.22 -4.69 -7.47
N ILE A 85 -2.01 -3.79 -6.52
CA ILE A 85 -2.90 -2.67 -6.21
C ILE A 85 -2.17 -1.40 -6.67
N ALA A 86 -2.56 -0.88 -7.82
CA ALA A 86 -2.04 0.38 -8.35
C ALA A 86 -2.93 1.53 -7.85
N VAL A 87 -2.33 2.51 -7.18
CA VAL A 87 -3.05 3.64 -6.61
C VAL A 87 -2.93 4.82 -7.57
N ASP A 88 -4.06 5.28 -8.09
CA ASP A 88 -4.17 6.43 -8.98
C ASP A 88 -4.63 7.68 -8.19
N PRO A 89 -4.19 8.89 -8.54
CA PRO A 89 -4.69 10.11 -7.91
C PRO A 89 -6.16 10.34 -8.32
N SER A 90 -7.01 10.72 -7.36
CA SER A 90 -8.39 11.13 -7.68
C SER A 90 -8.43 12.48 -8.38
N SER A 91 -9.28 12.62 -9.39
CA SER A 91 -9.58 13.90 -10.03
C SER A 91 -10.29 14.82 -9.04
N ARG A 92 -9.66 15.96 -8.70
CA ARG A 92 -10.28 17.00 -7.85
C ARG A 92 -11.52 17.65 -8.46
N ARG A 93 -11.74 17.52 -9.77
CA ARG A 93 -12.79 18.23 -10.53
C ARG A 93 -13.99 17.35 -10.86
N SER A 94 -13.78 16.05 -11.07
CA SER A 94 -14.84 15.11 -11.45
C SER A 94 -15.13 14.04 -10.39
N GLY A 95 -14.33 13.97 -9.30
CA GLY A 95 -14.49 12.96 -8.24
C GLY A 95 -14.17 11.51 -8.67
N GLY A 96 -13.83 11.29 -9.95
CA GLY A 96 -13.43 9.99 -10.48
C GLY A 96 -11.92 9.77 -10.46
N ALA A 97 -11.48 8.51 -10.52
CA ALA A 97 -10.07 8.18 -10.77
C ALA A 97 -9.70 8.44 -12.23
N LEU A 98 -8.54 9.06 -12.44
CA LEU A 98 -7.81 8.92 -13.70
C LEU A 98 -7.21 7.51 -13.68
N LEU A 99 -7.98 6.50 -14.11
CA LEU A 99 -7.59 5.07 -14.14
C LEU A 99 -6.52 4.80 -15.22
N GLY A 100 -5.43 5.57 -15.19
CA GLY A 100 -4.40 5.62 -16.22
C GLY A 100 -3.33 4.56 -16.03
N ASP A 101 -3.02 4.17 -14.80
CA ASP A 101 -1.86 3.31 -14.54
C ASP A 101 -2.09 1.85 -14.96
N ARG A 102 -3.36 1.42 -15.09
CA ARG A 102 -3.70 0.12 -15.69
C ARG A 102 -3.26 0.00 -17.15
N THR A 103 -3.15 1.11 -17.88
CA THR A 103 -2.68 1.10 -19.28
C THR A 103 -1.15 1.05 -19.40
N ARG A 104 -0.42 1.27 -18.29
CA ARG A 104 1.05 1.23 -18.25
C ARG A 104 1.60 -0.14 -17.91
N LEU A 105 0.81 -1.00 -17.25
CA LEU A 105 1.20 -2.36 -16.90
C LEU A 105 0.88 -3.32 -18.07
N THR A 106 1.90 -3.98 -18.60
CA THR A 106 1.75 -4.90 -19.74
C THR A 106 1.66 -6.32 -19.20
N THR A 107 0.52 -6.68 -18.64
CA THR A 107 0.26 -8.04 -18.16
C THR A 107 -0.45 -8.86 -19.23
N ASP A 108 -0.09 -10.14 -19.36
CA ASP A 108 -0.87 -11.09 -20.13
C ASP A 108 -2.27 -11.26 -19.49
N PRO A 109 -3.37 -10.89 -20.19
CA PRO A 109 -4.72 -11.06 -19.66
C PRO A 109 -5.02 -12.51 -19.28
N GLU A 110 -4.44 -13.47 -20.00
CA GLU A 110 -4.67 -14.91 -19.85
C GLU A 110 -3.83 -15.54 -18.72
N ASP A 111 -2.80 -14.86 -18.19
CA ASP A 111 -2.02 -15.37 -17.05
C ASP A 111 -2.87 -15.35 -15.77
N GLY A 112 -3.55 -16.45 -15.47
CA GLY A 112 -4.45 -16.64 -14.32
C GLY A 112 -3.85 -16.30 -12.96
N ASP A 113 -2.53 -16.26 -12.85
CA ASP A 113 -1.80 -16.01 -11.61
C ASP A 113 -1.31 -14.57 -11.46
N VAL A 114 -1.62 -13.69 -12.41
CA VAL A 114 -1.38 -12.25 -12.31
C VAL A 114 -2.71 -11.50 -12.23
N PHE A 115 -2.89 -10.69 -11.18
CA PHE A 115 -4.08 -9.85 -11.04
C PHE A 115 -3.72 -8.39 -10.75
N VAL A 116 -4.31 -7.46 -11.49
CA VAL A 116 -4.08 -6.02 -11.32
C VAL A 116 -5.39 -5.31 -11.02
N ARG A 117 -5.42 -4.54 -9.94
CA ARG A 117 -6.51 -3.65 -9.55
C ARG A 117 -5.98 -2.23 -9.45
N SER A 118 -6.59 -1.32 -10.21
CA SER A 118 -6.40 0.12 -9.99
C SER A 118 -7.41 0.61 -8.97
N MET A 119 -6.98 1.44 -8.03
CA MET A 119 -7.79 2.04 -6.98
C MET A 119 -7.54 3.54 -6.93
N ALA A 120 -8.59 4.32 -6.69
CA ALA A 120 -8.49 5.76 -6.52
C ALA A 120 -7.96 6.09 -5.11
N ALA A 121 -6.98 6.98 -5.00
CA ALA A 121 -6.69 7.68 -3.75
C ALA A 121 -7.85 8.65 -3.46
N ARG A 122 -8.94 8.16 -2.84
CA ARG A 122 -10.14 8.98 -2.56
C ARG A 122 -9.80 10.13 -1.61
N ASP A 123 -10.67 11.12 -1.59
CA ASP A 123 -10.59 12.36 -0.84
C ASP A 123 -10.47 12.18 0.69
N ARG A 124 -10.00 13.25 1.34
CA ARG A 124 -9.30 13.41 2.65
C ARG A 124 -9.79 12.64 3.89
N LEU A 125 -10.93 11.93 3.86
CA LEU A 125 -11.46 11.27 5.05
C LEU A 125 -11.00 9.82 5.24
N GLY A 126 -10.51 9.14 4.19
CA GLY A 126 -10.08 7.73 4.31
C GLY A 126 -8.74 7.33 3.66
N GLY A 127 -8.08 8.23 2.94
CA GLY A 127 -6.73 7.97 2.40
C GLY A 127 -6.62 6.74 1.49
N LEU A 128 -5.39 6.32 1.22
CA LEU A 128 -5.05 5.08 0.52
C LEU A 128 -5.48 3.86 1.35
N ALA A 129 -5.20 3.90 2.65
CA ALA A 129 -5.30 2.74 3.52
C ALA A 129 -6.73 2.21 3.67
N ASP A 130 -7.77 3.04 3.66
CA ASP A 130 -9.11 2.56 3.99
C ASP A 130 -9.70 1.64 2.92
N ALA A 131 -9.45 1.93 1.64
CA ALA A 131 -9.92 1.10 0.53
C ALA A 131 -8.89 0.02 0.15
N ALA A 132 -7.59 0.33 0.17
CA ALA A 132 -6.56 -0.60 -0.26
C ALA A 132 -6.29 -1.71 0.77
N TRP A 133 -6.43 -1.45 2.07
CA TRP A 133 -6.09 -2.45 3.09
C TRP A 133 -7.01 -3.68 3.06
N PRO A 134 -8.35 -3.57 3.00
CA PRO A 134 -9.22 -4.75 2.88
C PRO A 134 -8.97 -5.54 1.59
N ALA A 135 -8.75 -4.84 0.48
CA ALA A 135 -8.39 -5.46 -0.80
C ALA A 135 -7.06 -6.23 -0.69
N LEU A 136 -6.07 -5.63 -0.03
CA LEU A 136 -4.77 -6.24 0.22
C LEU A 136 -4.89 -7.48 1.10
N VAL A 137 -5.67 -7.43 2.18
CA VAL A 137 -5.91 -8.59 3.06
C VAL A 137 -6.47 -9.77 2.25
N LEU A 138 -7.47 -9.53 1.40
CA LEU A 138 -8.04 -10.56 0.55
C LEU A 138 -7.03 -11.09 -0.48
N MET A 139 -6.33 -10.20 -1.20
CA MET A 139 -5.33 -10.61 -2.19
C MET A 139 -4.18 -11.40 -1.55
N ARG A 140 -3.75 -11.01 -0.35
CA ARG A 140 -2.66 -11.67 0.39
C ARG A 140 -3.03 -13.07 0.84
N ALA A 141 -4.31 -13.38 1.00
CA ALA A 141 -4.77 -14.75 1.25
C ALA A 141 -4.73 -15.64 -0.01
N LEU A 142 -4.71 -15.05 -1.20
CA LEU A 142 -4.87 -15.74 -2.49
C LEU A 142 -3.59 -15.78 -3.33
N TYR A 143 -2.68 -14.83 -3.16
CA TYR A 143 -1.46 -14.65 -3.94
C TYR A 143 -0.21 -14.76 -3.05
N ASP A 144 0.93 -15.09 -3.66
CA ASP A 144 2.20 -15.24 -2.94
C ASP A 144 2.88 -13.88 -2.73
N VAL A 145 2.67 -12.93 -3.65
CA VAL A 145 3.17 -11.55 -3.57
C VAL A 145 2.05 -10.58 -3.95
N VAL A 146 1.82 -9.57 -3.11
CA VAL A 146 0.92 -8.45 -3.41
C VAL A 146 1.74 -7.16 -3.46
N ILE A 147 1.81 -6.51 -4.62
CA ILE A 147 2.52 -5.24 -4.80
C ILE A 147 1.51 -4.09 -4.67
N VAL A 148 1.79 -3.10 -3.82
CA VAL A 148 1.05 -1.85 -3.72
C VAL A 148 1.93 -0.74 -4.25
N GLU A 149 1.49 -0.05 -5.29
CA GLU A 149 2.22 1.08 -5.87
C GLU A 149 1.49 2.39 -5.59
N THR A 150 2.18 3.36 -4.99
CA THR A 150 1.65 4.71 -4.77
C THR A 150 1.78 5.59 -6.01
N VAL A 151 1.03 6.68 -6.08
CA VAL A 151 1.12 7.66 -7.18
C VAL A 151 2.51 8.34 -7.20
N GLY A 152 3.08 8.62 -6.03
CA GLY A 152 4.31 9.41 -5.86
C GLY A 152 4.06 10.90 -5.63
N VAL A 153 2.83 11.31 -5.29
CA VAL A 153 2.51 12.68 -4.87
C VAL A 153 1.59 12.69 -3.64
N GLY A 154 2.02 13.38 -2.58
CA GLY A 154 1.15 13.74 -1.45
C GLY A 154 1.38 12.95 -0.16
N GLN A 155 0.27 12.54 0.47
CA GLN A 155 0.24 11.84 1.76
C GLN A 155 0.13 10.32 1.61
N SER A 156 -0.10 9.81 0.40
CA SER A 156 -0.22 8.36 0.17
C SER A 156 1.12 7.64 0.34
N GLU A 157 2.21 8.39 0.25
CA GLU A 157 3.59 7.94 0.33
C GLU A 157 3.98 7.54 1.76
N THR A 158 3.38 8.18 2.76
CA THR A 158 3.57 7.83 4.18
C THR A 158 2.62 6.71 4.61
N GLU A 159 1.39 6.68 4.08
CA GLU A 159 0.39 5.65 4.40
C GLU A 159 0.75 4.23 3.88
N ILE A 160 1.76 4.11 3.00
CA ILE A 160 2.19 2.81 2.46
C ILE A 160 2.67 1.83 3.55
N GLU A 161 3.20 2.35 4.67
CA GLU A 161 3.68 1.54 5.79
C GLU A 161 2.55 0.79 6.50
N ASP A 162 1.36 1.36 6.47
CA ASP A 162 0.18 0.79 7.11
C ASP A 162 -0.45 -0.34 6.31
N VAL A 163 0.01 -0.56 5.08
CA VAL A 163 -0.56 -1.59 4.18
C VAL A 163 0.48 -2.63 3.76
N ALA A 164 1.77 -2.32 3.75
CA ALA A 164 2.83 -3.20 3.26
C ALA A 164 3.65 -3.87 4.37
N ASP A 165 4.01 -5.14 4.18
CA ASP A 165 4.93 -5.86 5.07
C ASP A 165 6.37 -5.34 4.87
N THR A 166 6.74 -5.07 3.61
CA THR A 166 8.02 -4.48 3.21
C THR A 166 7.78 -3.26 2.33
N VAL A 167 8.41 -2.14 2.66
CA VAL A 167 8.35 -0.89 1.90
C VAL A 167 9.67 -0.65 1.19
N VAL A 168 9.59 -0.44 -0.12
CA VAL A 168 10.70 -0.08 -1.01
C VAL A 168 10.56 1.39 -1.39
N PHE A 169 11.55 2.19 -0.99
CA PHE A 169 11.67 3.58 -1.46
C PHE A 169 12.48 3.62 -2.74
N CYS A 170 11.83 4.01 -3.83
CA CYS A 170 12.45 4.18 -5.14
C CYS A 170 13.01 5.60 -5.28
N ALA A 171 14.26 5.70 -5.70
CA ALA A 171 14.93 6.92 -6.13
C ALA A 171 15.45 6.76 -7.56
N GLN A 172 15.69 7.87 -8.26
CA GLN A 172 16.27 7.87 -9.60
C GLN A 172 17.54 8.73 -9.64
N PRO A 173 18.47 8.46 -10.56
CA PRO A 173 19.68 9.27 -10.72
C PRO A 173 19.34 10.71 -11.10
N GLY A 174 20.07 11.68 -10.52
CA GLY A 174 19.94 13.09 -10.85
C GLY A 174 18.68 13.79 -10.33
N ALA A 175 17.81 13.10 -9.58
CA ALA A 175 16.66 13.74 -8.94
C ALA A 175 17.06 14.38 -7.60
N GLY A 176 17.10 15.71 -7.55
CA GLY A 176 17.24 16.48 -6.30
C GLY A 176 16.06 16.27 -5.33
N ASP A 177 14.96 15.73 -5.84
CA ASP A 177 13.72 15.49 -5.10
C ASP A 177 13.83 14.34 -4.10
N ALA A 178 14.75 13.38 -4.28
CA ALA A 178 14.88 12.23 -3.38
C ALA A 178 15.17 12.68 -1.94
N LEU A 179 16.05 13.68 -1.76
CA LEU A 179 16.35 14.29 -0.46
C LEU A 179 15.16 15.07 0.12
N GLN A 180 14.31 15.66 -0.73
CA GLN A 180 13.12 16.38 -0.28
C GLN A 180 11.98 15.44 0.12
N PHE A 181 11.76 14.37 -0.65
CA PHE A 181 10.85 13.28 -0.30
C PHE A 181 11.24 12.65 1.02
N MET A 182 12.54 12.45 1.22
CA MET A 182 13.09 11.96 2.47
C MET A 182 12.74 12.88 3.67
N LYS A 183 12.83 14.20 3.50
CA LYS A 183 12.46 15.17 4.54
C LYS A 183 10.95 15.26 4.83
N ALA A 184 10.09 14.68 4.00
CA ALA A 184 8.64 14.71 4.17
C ALA A 184 8.11 13.60 5.11
N GLY A 185 8.98 12.97 5.91
CA GLY A 185 8.64 11.84 6.79
C GLY A 185 8.78 10.47 6.13
N VAL A 186 9.25 10.40 4.89
CA VAL A 186 9.40 9.12 4.15
C VAL A 186 10.65 8.34 4.58
N VAL A 187 11.67 8.96 5.20
CA VAL A 187 12.92 8.25 5.60
C VAL A 187 12.73 7.24 6.71
N GLU A 188 11.76 7.45 7.59
CA GLU A 188 11.51 6.53 8.71
C GLU A 188 10.85 5.21 8.25
N ILE A 189 10.47 5.15 6.97
CA ILE A 189 9.58 4.13 6.41
C ILE A 189 10.28 2.99 5.64
N PRO A 190 11.31 3.21 4.78
CA PRO A 190 11.81 2.17 3.91
C PRO A 190 12.53 1.07 4.67
N HIS A 191 12.16 -0.15 4.30
CA HIS A 191 12.90 -1.34 4.67
C HIS A 191 13.97 -1.68 3.65
N LEU A 192 13.85 -1.13 2.44
CA LEU A 192 14.80 -1.22 1.35
C LEU A 192 14.74 0.08 0.56
N ALA A 193 15.89 0.61 0.17
CA ALA A 193 15.97 1.73 -0.75
C ALA A 193 16.53 1.26 -2.09
N LEU A 194 15.97 1.78 -3.19
CA LEU A 194 16.27 1.29 -4.53
C LEU A 194 16.54 2.46 -5.47
N VAL A 195 17.74 2.50 -6.03
CA VAL A 195 18.05 3.39 -7.15
C VAL A 195 17.64 2.70 -8.45
N THR A 196 16.55 3.19 -9.02
CA THR A 196 16.09 2.80 -10.36
C THR A 196 17.02 3.31 -11.46
N LYS A 197 16.83 2.85 -12.70
CA LYS A 197 17.58 3.31 -13.89
C LYS A 197 19.10 3.14 -13.74
N ALA A 198 19.53 1.99 -13.21
CA ALA A 198 20.94 1.65 -13.01
C ALA A 198 21.80 1.74 -14.29
N ASP A 199 21.16 1.57 -15.44
CA ASP A 199 21.75 1.70 -16.78
C ASP A 199 22.34 3.11 -17.07
N MET A 200 22.02 4.12 -16.25
CA MET A 200 22.61 5.46 -16.35
C MET A 200 24.05 5.54 -15.78
N GLY A 201 24.66 4.41 -15.43
CA GLY A 201 26.09 4.27 -15.16
C GLY A 201 26.58 5.11 -13.97
N ALA A 202 27.49 6.06 -14.22
CA ALA A 202 28.12 6.84 -13.15
C ALA A 202 27.12 7.67 -12.34
N SER A 203 26.05 8.14 -12.98
CA SER A 203 25.00 8.90 -12.30
C SER A 203 24.20 8.04 -11.31
N ALA A 204 23.89 6.79 -11.68
CA ALA A 204 23.24 5.83 -10.80
C ALA A 204 24.11 5.45 -9.60
N ARG A 205 25.40 5.20 -9.82
CA ARG A 205 26.35 4.94 -8.73
C ARG A 205 26.46 6.12 -7.76
N ARG A 206 26.43 7.36 -8.26
CA ARG A 206 26.40 8.56 -7.40
C ARG A 206 25.10 8.60 -6.58
N ALA A 207 23.96 8.37 -7.21
CA ALA A 207 22.67 8.35 -6.50
C ALA A 207 22.60 7.28 -5.41
N VAL A 208 23.24 6.11 -5.61
CA VAL A 208 23.36 5.08 -4.56
C VAL A 208 24.18 5.61 -3.38
N ALA A 209 25.31 6.28 -3.63
CA ALA A 209 26.14 6.86 -2.59
C ALA A 209 25.41 7.97 -1.82
N ASP A 210 24.73 8.86 -2.55
CA ASP A 210 23.95 9.97 -1.97
C ASP A 210 22.81 9.43 -1.09
N LEU A 211 22.09 8.41 -1.55
CA LEU A 211 20.99 7.80 -0.82
C LEU A 211 21.48 7.08 0.45
N LYS A 212 22.60 6.34 0.36
CA LYS A 212 23.25 5.74 1.55
C LYS A 212 23.64 6.80 2.58
N GLY A 213 24.25 7.89 2.14
CA GLY A 213 24.63 9.00 3.02
C GLY A 213 23.42 9.65 3.70
N ALA A 214 22.36 9.89 2.94
CA ALA A 214 21.13 10.49 3.48
C ALA A 214 20.44 9.61 4.53
N LEU A 215 20.30 8.31 4.25
CA LEU A 215 19.69 7.36 5.19
C LEU A 215 20.50 7.22 6.48
N SER A 216 21.83 7.18 6.38
CA SER A 216 22.72 7.12 7.54
C SER A 216 22.61 8.36 8.44
N LEU A 217 22.34 9.54 7.88
CA LEU A 217 22.19 10.78 8.64
C LEU A 217 20.82 10.89 9.32
N ALA A 218 19.80 10.34 8.70
CA ALA A 218 18.42 10.47 9.18
C ALA A 218 18.09 9.50 10.33
N ALA A 219 18.75 8.34 10.40
CA ALA A 219 18.57 7.37 11.48
C ALA A 219 19.92 6.96 12.12
N PRO A 220 20.62 7.86 12.82
CA PRO A 220 21.89 7.53 13.47
C PRO A 220 21.73 6.41 14.52
N GLY A 221 22.47 5.31 14.38
CA GLY A 221 22.44 4.18 15.31
C GLY A 221 21.33 3.16 15.08
N ALA A 222 20.46 3.35 14.07
CA ALA A 222 19.53 2.33 13.62
C ALA A 222 20.22 1.30 12.71
N GLU A 223 19.56 0.14 12.51
CA GLU A 223 19.99 -0.83 11.50
C GLU A 223 20.00 -0.17 10.11
N ALA A 224 21.07 -0.40 9.35
CA ALA A 224 21.26 0.25 8.07
C ALA A 224 20.26 -0.28 7.03
N VAL A 225 19.45 0.63 6.47
CA VAL A 225 18.54 0.30 5.36
C VAL A 225 19.37 -0.12 4.13
N PRO A 226 19.16 -1.33 3.57
CA PRO A 226 19.88 -1.78 2.39
C PRO A 226 19.55 -0.90 1.19
N VAL A 227 20.58 -0.47 0.47
CA VAL A 227 20.45 0.33 -0.76
C VAL A 227 20.92 -0.49 -1.95
N LEU A 228 19.97 -0.83 -2.82
CA LEU A 228 20.21 -1.55 -4.08
C LEU A 228 20.05 -0.61 -5.28
N SER A 229 20.41 -1.10 -6.46
CA SER A 229 20.12 -0.43 -7.73
C SER A 229 19.67 -1.43 -8.78
N CYS A 230 18.73 -1.04 -9.62
CA CYS A 230 18.28 -1.86 -10.74
C CYS A 230 17.89 -1.03 -11.96
N SER A 231 17.87 -1.66 -13.13
CA SER A 231 17.24 -1.14 -14.33
C SER A 231 16.14 -2.09 -14.78
N ALA A 232 14.90 -1.61 -14.72
CA ALA A 232 13.77 -2.36 -15.27
C ALA A 232 13.85 -2.49 -16.81
N ALA A 233 14.59 -1.59 -17.48
CA ALA A 233 14.75 -1.58 -18.93
C ALA A 233 15.76 -2.62 -19.42
N THR A 234 16.89 -2.77 -18.73
CA THR A 234 17.96 -3.72 -19.12
C THR A 234 17.90 -5.04 -18.34
N GLY A 235 17.17 -5.08 -17.23
CA GLY A 235 17.14 -6.20 -16.29
C GLY A 235 18.29 -6.20 -15.27
N GLU A 236 19.23 -5.25 -15.36
CA GLU A 236 20.34 -5.11 -14.42
C GLU A 236 19.83 -5.00 -12.96
N GLY A 237 20.40 -5.78 -12.04
CA GLY A 237 20.07 -5.73 -10.61
C GLY A 237 18.67 -6.23 -10.23
N MET A 238 17.84 -6.66 -11.19
CA MET A 238 16.49 -7.17 -10.90
C MET A 238 16.52 -8.50 -10.14
N GLY A 239 17.49 -9.37 -10.44
CA GLY A 239 17.69 -10.63 -9.72
C GLY A 239 17.99 -10.39 -8.24
N ASP A 240 18.96 -9.52 -7.95
CA ASP A 240 19.37 -9.17 -6.59
C ASP A 240 18.22 -8.53 -5.80
N LEU A 241 17.44 -7.65 -6.45
CA LEU A 241 16.26 -7.04 -5.85
C LEU A 241 15.21 -8.10 -5.46
N VAL A 242 14.91 -9.04 -6.37
CA VAL A 242 13.93 -10.10 -6.10
C VAL A 242 14.40 -11.01 -4.96
N GLU A 243 15.67 -11.40 -4.95
CA GLU A 243 16.23 -12.19 -3.85
C GLU A 243 16.12 -11.45 -2.51
N ALA A 244 16.49 -10.17 -2.47
CA ALA A 244 16.41 -9.38 -1.25
C ALA A 244 14.98 -9.28 -0.70
N LEU A 245 13.99 -9.10 -1.59
CA LEU A 245 12.57 -9.02 -1.21
C LEU A 245 12.04 -10.36 -0.69
N LEU A 246 12.38 -11.48 -1.36
CA LEU A 246 11.96 -12.81 -0.93
C LEU A 246 12.63 -13.22 0.38
N ALA A 247 13.94 -12.98 0.52
CA ALA A 247 14.69 -13.26 1.75
C ALA A 247 14.12 -12.48 2.94
N ARG A 248 13.80 -11.20 2.75
CA ARG A 248 13.16 -10.39 3.79
C ARG A 248 11.77 -10.92 4.17
N GLY A 249 10.93 -11.26 3.18
CA GLY A 249 9.63 -11.85 3.44
C GLY A 249 9.72 -13.15 4.25
N ALA A 250 10.68 -14.00 3.92
CA ALA A 250 10.95 -15.23 4.66
C ALA A 250 11.43 -14.97 6.10
N ALA A 251 12.36 -14.03 6.30
CA ALA A 251 12.84 -13.67 7.64
C ALA A 251 11.70 -13.14 8.53
N LEU A 252 10.88 -12.21 8.01
CA LEU A 252 9.74 -11.67 8.75
C LEU A 252 8.73 -12.76 9.16
N ALA A 253 8.49 -13.74 8.29
CA ALA A 253 7.62 -14.86 8.57
C ALA A 253 8.18 -15.79 9.66
N GLN A 254 9.49 -16.01 9.69
CA GLN A 254 10.16 -16.81 10.72
C GLN A 254 10.14 -16.12 12.08
N ASP A 255 10.42 -14.82 12.14
CA ASP A 255 10.37 -14.02 13.38
C ASP A 255 8.96 -14.04 13.99
N GLY A 256 7.92 -13.95 13.15
CA GLY A 256 6.52 -14.00 13.57
C GLY A 256 6.08 -15.33 14.19
N LEU A 257 6.76 -16.44 13.90
CA LEU A 257 6.51 -17.76 14.51
C LEU A 257 7.20 -17.89 15.88
N GLN A 258 8.34 -17.20 16.08
CA GLN A 258 9.11 -17.24 17.33
C GLN A 258 8.52 -16.32 18.41
N ASP A 259 7.89 -15.22 18.00
CA ASP A 259 7.25 -14.21 18.86
C ASP A 259 5.94 -14.66 19.55
N GLY A 260 5.68 -15.98 19.64
CA GLY A 260 4.46 -16.61 20.20
C GLY A 260 4.11 -16.27 21.65
N GLY A 261 3.79 -15.01 21.94
CA GLY A 261 3.16 -14.56 23.19
C GLY A 261 3.92 -13.52 24.02
N LYS A 262 5.08 -12.99 23.59
CA LYS A 262 5.80 -11.96 24.36
C LYS A 262 5.92 -10.68 23.56
N GLY A 263 4.97 -9.77 23.79
CA GLY A 263 4.98 -8.43 23.19
C GLY A 263 6.25 -7.67 23.56
N CYS A 264 7.19 -7.55 22.63
CA CYS A 264 8.31 -6.64 22.75
C CYS A 264 8.15 -5.54 21.69
N ALA A 265 7.85 -4.34 22.18
CA ALA A 265 7.81 -3.12 21.39
C ALA A 265 9.26 -2.71 21.08
N GLN A 266 9.77 -3.11 19.91
CA GLN A 266 10.78 -2.39 19.09
C GLN A 266 11.39 -3.22 17.94
N GLY A 267 10.93 -4.46 17.72
CA GLY A 267 11.32 -5.26 16.55
C GLY A 267 10.35 -6.41 16.27
N GLY A 268 9.05 -6.13 16.33
CA GLY A 268 8.02 -7.18 16.27
C GLY A 268 7.96 -7.85 14.90
N GLY A 269 7.96 -9.18 14.88
CA GLY A 269 7.83 -9.98 13.66
C GLY A 269 6.56 -9.67 12.84
N LEU A 270 6.41 -10.35 11.69
CA LEU A 270 5.35 -10.08 10.71
C LEU A 270 3.94 -9.97 11.30
N SER A 271 3.60 -10.82 12.27
CA SER A 271 2.32 -10.83 12.97
C SER A 271 2.05 -9.53 13.74
N ALA A 272 3.04 -9.04 14.50
CA ALA A 272 2.91 -7.81 15.29
C ALA A 272 2.75 -6.59 14.37
N ARG A 273 3.51 -6.54 13.28
CA ARG A 273 3.37 -5.51 12.24
C ARG A 273 1.98 -5.51 11.63
N ARG A 274 1.47 -6.67 11.20
CA ARG A 274 0.12 -6.77 10.63
C ARG A 274 -0.95 -6.34 11.63
N VAL A 275 -0.82 -6.69 12.91
CA VAL A 275 -1.75 -6.21 13.96
C VAL A 275 -1.69 -4.69 14.13
N ALA A 276 -0.50 -4.08 14.06
CA ALA A 276 -0.36 -2.62 14.08
C ALA A 276 -1.08 -1.98 12.87
N GLN A 277 -0.91 -2.54 11.68
CA GLN A 277 -1.61 -2.13 10.46
C GLN A 277 -3.13 -2.24 10.60
N ALA A 278 -3.63 -3.36 11.14
CA ALA A 278 -5.06 -3.56 11.40
C ALA A 278 -5.62 -2.52 12.39
N ARG A 279 -4.87 -2.19 13.45
CA ARG A 279 -5.24 -1.14 14.40
C ARG A 279 -5.27 0.24 13.75
N ALA A 280 -4.28 0.56 12.91
CA ALA A 280 -4.21 1.81 12.17
C ALA A 280 -5.41 1.95 11.21
N TRP A 281 -5.70 0.89 10.45
CA TRP A 281 -6.89 0.82 9.59
C TRP A 281 -8.19 0.98 10.38
N LEU A 282 -8.40 0.22 11.45
CA LEU A 282 -9.63 0.29 12.25
C LEU A 282 -9.85 1.70 12.81
N ARG A 283 -8.79 2.32 13.34
CA ARG A 283 -8.86 3.69 13.86
C ARG A 283 -9.29 4.67 12.76
N ARG A 284 -8.70 4.57 11.57
CA ARG A 284 -9.06 5.44 10.43
C ARG A 284 -10.48 5.20 9.96
N SER A 285 -10.85 3.95 9.69
CA SER A 285 -12.18 3.57 9.23
C SER A 285 -13.28 4.08 10.16
N VAL A 286 -13.11 3.89 11.47
CA VAL A 286 -14.05 4.40 12.48
C VAL A 286 -14.05 5.94 12.52
N THR A 287 -12.89 6.58 12.46
CA THR A 287 -12.79 8.05 12.41
C THR A 287 -13.47 8.63 11.18
N ALA A 288 -13.32 7.99 10.02
CA ALA A 288 -13.95 8.38 8.77
C ALA A 288 -15.48 8.26 8.87
N ALA A 289 -15.99 7.16 9.44
CA ALA A 289 -17.41 6.94 9.66
C ALA A 289 -18.03 8.03 10.58
N TYR A 290 -17.43 8.26 11.76
CA TYR A 290 -17.87 9.33 12.66
C TYR A 290 -17.72 10.72 12.04
N GLY A 291 -16.66 10.96 11.25
CA GLY A 291 -16.46 12.20 10.52
C GLY A 291 -17.57 12.45 9.50
N ALA A 292 -17.94 11.43 8.72
CA ALA A 292 -19.02 11.52 7.73
C ALA A 292 -20.38 11.80 8.41
N GLU A 293 -20.68 11.11 9.51
CA GLU A 293 -21.88 11.37 10.30
C GLU A 293 -21.87 12.80 10.88
N GLY A 294 -20.73 13.23 11.43
CA GLY A 294 -20.53 14.58 11.92
C GLY A 294 -20.81 15.62 10.82
N PHE A 295 -20.24 15.45 9.62
CA PHE A 295 -20.49 16.34 8.49
C PHE A 295 -21.96 16.36 8.07
N ALA A 296 -22.65 15.21 8.07
CA ALA A 296 -24.08 15.16 7.77
C ALA A 296 -24.90 15.98 8.80
N ARG A 297 -24.55 15.91 10.09
CA ARG A 297 -25.16 16.73 11.16
C ARG A 297 -24.82 18.21 11.02
N LEU A 298 -23.70 18.56 10.39
CA LEU A 298 -23.27 19.94 10.14
C LEU A 298 -23.92 20.59 8.91
N ALA A 299 -24.56 19.81 8.03
CA ALA A 299 -25.16 20.32 6.79
C ALA A 299 -26.10 21.54 7.00
N PRO A 300 -26.97 21.59 8.04
CA PRO A 300 -27.81 22.76 8.30
C PRO A 300 -26.99 24.02 8.63
N PHE A 301 -25.90 23.90 9.39
CA PHE A 301 -25.04 25.03 9.76
C PHE A 301 -24.24 25.56 8.57
N LEU A 302 -23.81 24.67 7.67
CA LEU A 302 -23.13 25.06 6.44
C LEU A 302 -24.07 25.83 5.49
N ALA A 303 -25.36 25.46 5.45
CA ALA A 303 -26.36 26.20 4.68
C ALA A 303 -26.60 27.64 5.21
N GLU A 304 -26.29 27.91 6.49
CA GLU A 304 -26.36 29.25 7.06
C GLU A 304 -25.14 30.13 6.73
N MET A 305 -24.07 29.56 6.14
CA MET A 305 -22.90 30.34 5.74
C MET A 305 -23.22 31.21 4.52
N ASN A 306 -22.98 32.51 4.65
CA ASN A 306 -23.09 33.49 3.57
C ASN A 306 -21.97 34.54 3.73
N GLY A 307 -21.86 35.49 2.80
CA GLY A 307 -20.85 36.53 2.83
C GLY A 307 -20.82 37.40 4.11
N ALA A 308 -21.90 37.38 4.92
CA ALA A 308 -22.02 38.14 6.16
C ALA A 308 -21.72 37.31 7.44
N ARG A 309 -21.65 35.98 7.37
CA ARG A 309 -21.36 35.11 8.53
C ARG A 309 -20.00 34.43 8.38
N ALA A 310 -19.05 34.85 9.22
CA ALA A 310 -17.71 34.29 9.24
C ALA A 310 -17.73 32.78 9.64
N PRO A 311 -16.90 31.94 8.98
CA PRO A 311 -16.91 30.48 9.18
C PRO A 311 -16.57 30.05 10.61
N PHE A 312 -15.81 30.88 11.35
CA PHE A 312 -15.27 30.52 12.67
C PHE A 312 -16.35 30.44 13.77
N ARG A 313 -17.35 31.34 13.75
CA ARG A 313 -18.47 31.30 14.71
C ARG A 313 -19.42 30.14 14.43
N VAL A 314 -19.66 29.87 13.14
CA VAL A 314 -20.45 28.72 12.69
C VAL A 314 -19.77 27.42 13.12
N ALA A 315 -18.46 27.30 12.93
CA ALA A 315 -17.68 26.14 13.37
C ALA A 315 -17.68 25.94 14.90
N ALA A 316 -17.65 27.01 15.70
CA ALA A 316 -17.73 26.91 17.16
C ALA A 316 -19.12 26.43 17.63
N ALA A 317 -20.20 26.98 17.06
CA ALA A 317 -21.57 26.56 17.37
C ALA A 317 -21.87 25.12 16.95
N ALA A 318 -21.36 24.72 15.79
CA ALA A 318 -21.37 23.37 15.26
C ALA A 318 -20.74 22.36 16.25
N LYS A 319 -19.52 22.63 16.73
CA LYS A 319 -18.80 21.74 17.65
C LYS A 319 -19.42 21.63 19.03
N ALA A 320 -20.10 22.67 19.52
CA ALA A 320 -20.76 22.65 20.83
C ALA A 320 -22.04 21.80 20.86
N ARG A 321 -22.55 21.38 19.68
CA ARG A 321 -23.79 20.60 19.52
C ARG A 321 -23.55 19.19 18.95
N ALA A 322 -22.33 18.87 18.57
CA ALA A 322 -21.91 17.55 18.06
C ALA A 322 -21.51 16.64 19.22
#